data_AF-A0A2E8LBN4-F1
#
_entry.id   AF-A0A2E8LBN4-F1
#
_cell.length_a   1.000
_cell.length_b   1.000
_cell.length_c   1.000
_cell.angle_alpha   90.00
_cell.angle_beta   90.00
_cell.angle_gamma   90.00
#
_symmetry.space_group_name_H-M   'P 1'
#
loop_
_entity.id
_entity.type
_entity.pdbx_description
1 polymer ?
#
loop_
_entity_poly.entity_id
_entity_poly.type
_entity_poly.pdbx_seq_one_letter_code
_entity_poly.pdbx_strand_id
1 'polypeptide(L)'
;MSDMSETTEAAVETHDDHHPSDWEYIKVAIILAAVTAAEVATYFESVFTFFETRWILLTSLFTMMIFKGWLVTRVFMHLKQDKPVLQQSFFAGVLLATAVYVVALLAFNVFG
;
A
#
# COMPACT_ATOMS: atom_id res chain seq x y z
N MET A 1 42.61 43.54 -30.69
CA MET A 1 43.68 42.99 -29.85
C MET A 1 43.51 43.58 -28.47
N SER A 2 43.12 42.89 -27.41
CA SER A 2 42.81 41.48 -27.20
C SER A 2 42.16 41.43 -25.82
N ASP A 3 41.18 40.54 -25.69
CA ASP A 3 40.87 39.77 -24.49
C ASP A 3 40.85 40.51 -23.14
N MET A 4 39.64 40.87 -22.70
CA MET A 4 39.19 40.47 -21.35
C MET A 4 37.66 40.52 -21.30
N SER A 5 37.00 39.73 -22.15
CA SER A 5 35.64 39.29 -21.86
C SER A 5 35.79 38.30 -20.72
N GLU A 6 35.54 38.77 -19.51
CA GLU A 6 35.33 37.95 -18.32
C GLU A 6 34.30 36.89 -18.73
N THR A 7 34.83 35.73 -19.10
CA THR A 7 34.02 34.56 -19.41
C THR A 7 33.66 34.07 -18.03
N THR A 8 32.64 34.71 -17.45
CA THR A 8 31.90 34.13 -16.36
C THR A 8 31.46 32.80 -16.91
N GLU A 9 32.20 31.76 -16.54
CA GLU A 9 31.80 30.38 -16.57
C GLU A 9 30.50 30.33 -15.75
N ALA A 10 29.40 30.73 -16.38
CA ALA A 10 28.12 30.17 -16.09
C ALA A 10 28.26 28.71 -16.53
N ALA A 11 28.90 27.93 -15.65
CA ALA A 11 28.51 26.57 -15.43
C ALA A 11 26.99 26.63 -15.26
N VAL A 12 26.28 26.45 -16.38
CA VAL A 12 24.93 25.96 -16.36
C VAL A 12 25.09 24.56 -15.78
N GLU A 13 25.17 24.52 -14.46
CA GLU A 13 24.78 23.37 -13.68
C GLU A 13 23.37 23.07 -14.15
N THR A 14 23.28 22.17 -15.13
CA THR A 14 22.10 21.36 -15.34
C THR A 14 21.94 20.60 -14.03
N HIS A 15 21.25 21.23 -13.08
CA HIS A 15 20.48 20.55 -12.06
C HIS A 15 19.48 19.68 -12.85
N ASP A 16 19.97 18.52 -13.30
CA ASP A 16 19.13 17.35 -13.49
C ASP A 16 18.58 17.07 -12.10
N ASP A 17 17.48 17.76 -11.79
CA ASP A 17 16.58 17.50 -10.69
C ASP A 17 15.98 16.12 -10.94
N HIS A 18 16.81 15.11 -10.72
CA HIS A 18 16.47 13.73 -10.58
C HIS A 18 15.73 13.61 -9.26
N HIS A 19 14.54 14.23 -9.16
CA HIS A 19 13.59 14.06 -8.07
C HIS A 19 13.09 12.63 -8.15
N PRO A 20 13.65 11.69 -7.38
CA PRO A 20 13.20 10.33 -7.44
C PRO A 20 11.93 10.25 -6.60
N SER A 21 10.99 9.42 -7.03
CA SER A 21 10.09 8.74 -6.09
C SER A 21 8.83 9.48 -5.61
N ASP A 22 8.17 10.31 -6.42
CA ASP A 22 6.74 10.67 -6.16
C ASP A 22 5.80 9.94 -7.14
N TRP A 23 6.23 9.83 -8.39
CA TRP A 23 5.44 9.22 -9.47
C TRP A 23 5.16 7.73 -9.26
N GLU A 24 6.03 7.04 -8.52
CA GLU A 24 5.83 5.63 -8.17
C GLU A 24 4.71 5.45 -7.14
N TYR A 25 4.62 6.33 -6.14
CA TYR A 25 3.55 6.30 -5.15
C TYR A 25 2.20 6.57 -5.80
N ILE A 26 2.14 7.52 -6.73
CA ILE A 26 0.91 7.83 -7.49
C ILE A 26 0.45 6.64 -8.34
N LYS A 27 1.38 5.94 -9.02
CA LYS A 27 1.02 4.72 -9.76
C LYS A 27 0.43 3.65 -8.85
N VAL A 28 1.03 3.42 -7.69
CA VAL A 28 0.52 2.45 -6.72
C VAL A 28 -0.82 2.90 -6.11
N ALA A 29 -0.99 4.20 -5.87
CA ALA A 29 -2.25 4.79 -5.41
C ALA A 29 -3.40 4.52 -6.38
N ILE A 30 -3.14 4.69 -7.68
CA ILE A 30 -4.12 4.41 -8.73
C ILE A 30 -4.46 2.92 -8.77
N ILE A 31 -3.47 2.03 -8.64
CA ILE A 31 -3.72 0.58 -8.56
C ILE A 31 -4.57 0.24 -7.34
N LEU A 32 -4.25 0.80 -6.17
CA LEU A 32 -5.02 0.61 -4.95
C LEU A 32 -6.47 1.09 -5.10
N ALA A 33 -6.65 2.28 -5.71
CA ALA A 33 -7.96 2.84 -5.99
C ALA A 33 -8.75 1.95 -6.96
N ALA A 34 -8.11 1.45 -8.01
CA ALA A 34 -8.73 0.52 -8.96
C ALA A 34 -9.14 -0.81 -8.30
N VAL A 35 -8.28 -1.37 -7.44
CA VAL A 35 -8.58 -2.58 -6.65
C VAL A 35 -9.77 -2.34 -5.71
N THR A 36 -9.81 -1.19 -5.05
CA THR A 36 -10.91 -0.83 -4.13
C THR A 36 -12.21 -0.57 -4.90
N ALA A 37 -12.13 0.06 -6.07
CA ALA A 37 -13.27 0.25 -6.94
C ALA A 37 -13.81 -1.10 -7.47
N ALA A 38 -12.91 -2.03 -7.82
CA ALA A 38 -13.29 -3.38 -8.19
C ALA A 38 -13.97 -4.13 -7.03
N GLU A 39 -13.47 -3.98 -5.79
CA GLU A 39 -14.12 -4.52 -4.58
C GLU A 39 -15.52 -3.94 -4.40
N VAL A 40 -15.68 -2.61 -4.43
CA VAL A 40 -17.00 -1.96 -4.34
C VAL A 40 -17.91 -2.44 -5.47
N ALA A 41 -17.36 -2.65 -6.66
CA ALA A 41 -18.12 -3.14 -7.80
C ALA A 41 -18.63 -4.58 -7.61
N THR A 42 -17.95 -5.42 -6.83
CA THR A 42 -18.43 -6.77 -6.52
C THR A 42 -19.70 -6.77 -5.66
N TYR A 43 -20.04 -5.67 -4.99
CA TYR A 43 -21.30 -5.53 -4.25
C TYR A 43 -22.51 -5.21 -5.14
N PHE A 44 -22.32 -4.92 -6.44
CA PHE A 44 -23.45 -4.78 -7.34
C PHE A 44 -24.06 -6.15 -7.64
N GLU A 45 -25.40 -6.21 -7.63
CA GLU A 45 -26.24 -7.39 -7.91
C GLU A 45 -25.79 -8.18 -9.16
N SER A 46 -25.27 -7.46 -10.17
CA SER A 46 -24.77 -8.03 -11.42
C SER A 46 -23.56 -8.94 -11.26
N VAL A 47 -22.66 -8.64 -10.31
CA VAL A 47 -21.45 -9.43 -10.05
C VAL A 47 -21.73 -10.55 -9.05
N PHE A 48 -22.65 -10.33 -8.11
CA PHE A 48 -23.13 -11.36 -7.19
C PHE A 48 -23.78 -12.53 -7.93
N THR A 49 -24.51 -12.24 -9.01
CA THR A 49 -25.14 -13.27 -9.86
C THR A 49 -24.10 -14.04 -10.69
N PHE A 50 -23.00 -13.40 -11.10
CA PHE A 50 -21.90 -14.03 -11.82
C PHE A 50 -21.08 -14.99 -10.94
N PHE A 51 -20.90 -14.64 -9.66
CA PHE A 51 -20.29 -15.51 -8.66
C PHE A 51 -21.36 -16.30 -7.89
N GLU A 52 -22.00 -17.24 -8.57
CA GLU A 52 -23.09 -18.09 -8.06
C GLU A 52 -22.73 -18.81 -6.73
N THR A 53 -21.42 -19.01 -6.48
CA THR A 53 -20.91 -19.60 -5.25
C THR A 53 -20.49 -18.53 -4.23
N ARG A 54 -21.26 -18.44 -3.14
CA ARG A 54 -20.98 -17.57 -1.97
C ARG A 54 -19.56 -17.68 -1.42
N TRP A 55 -18.96 -18.88 -1.49
CA TRP A 55 -17.60 -19.15 -1.01
C TRP A 55 -16.51 -18.48 -1.86
N ILE A 56 -16.68 -18.44 -3.19
CA ILE A 56 -15.74 -17.75 -4.09
C ILE A 56 -15.77 -16.26 -3.83
N LEU A 57 -16.96 -15.68 -3.61
CA LEU A 57 -17.10 -14.26 -3.33
C LEU A 57 -16.40 -13.89 -2.01
N LEU A 58 -16.63 -14.66 -0.95
CA LEU A 58 -15.94 -14.48 0.34
C LEU A 58 -14.42 -14.57 0.19
N THR A 59 -13.92 -15.61 -0.50
CA THR A 59 -12.48 -15.82 -0.68
C THR A 59 -11.84 -14.68 -1.49
N SER A 60 -12.51 -14.22 -2.55
CA SER A 60 -12.07 -13.08 -3.37
C SER A 60 -11.99 -11.80 -2.55
N LEU A 61 -13.02 -11.51 -1.74
CA LEU A 61 -13.10 -10.33 -0.89
C LEU A 61 -12.00 -10.35 0.18
N PHE A 62 -11.79 -11.48 0.86
CA PHE A 62 -10.70 -11.64 1.81
C PHE A 62 -9.33 -11.46 1.16
N THR A 63 -9.13 -12.03 -0.03
CA THR A 63 -7.88 -11.89 -0.79
C THR A 63 -7.61 -10.42 -1.13
N MET A 64 -8.63 -9.70 -1.60
CA MET A 64 -8.50 -8.26 -1.90
C MET A 64 -8.28 -7.42 -0.64
N MET A 65 -8.87 -7.79 0.51
CA MET A 65 -8.65 -7.13 1.80
C MET A 65 -7.19 -7.24 2.26
N ILE A 66 -6.61 -8.44 2.16
CA ILE A 66 -5.20 -8.68 2.50
C ILE A 66 -4.29 -7.94 1.51
N PHE A 67 -4.59 -8.03 0.22
CA PHE A 67 -3.79 -7.39 -0.83
C PHE A 67 -3.76 -5.87 -0.68
N LYS A 68 -4.91 -5.22 -0.50
CA LYS A 68 -5.00 -3.77 -0.30
C LYS A 68 -4.30 -3.35 1.00
N GLY A 69 -4.51 -4.09 2.09
CA GLY A 69 -3.84 -3.84 3.37
C GLY A 69 -2.31 -3.92 3.25
N TRP A 70 -1.80 -4.91 2.52
CA TRP A 70 -0.37 -5.07 2.27
C TRP A 70 0.20 -3.94 1.39
N LEU A 71 -0.51 -3.58 0.33
CA LEU A 71 -0.09 -2.54 -0.62
C LEU A 71 -0.13 -1.15 0.04
N VAL A 72 -1.11 -0.87 0.90
CA VAL A 72 -1.16 0.32 1.77
C VAL A 72 0.01 0.35 2.74
N THR A 73 0.29 -0.77 3.43
CA THR A 73 1.37 -0.85 4.42
C THR A 73 2.75 -0.69 3.77
N ARG A 74 2.94 -1.20 2.55
CA ARG A 74 4.23 -1.07 1.84
C ARG A 74 4.48 0.31 1.25
N VAL A 75 3.43 1.02 0.83
CA VAL A 75 3.57 2.21 -0.03
C VAL A 75 3.04 3.49 0.61
N PHE A 76 1.93 3.44 1.36
CA PHE A 76 1.36 4.65 1.97
C PHE A 76 1.79 4.85 3.42
N MET A 77 1.95 3.76 4.17
CA MET A 77 2.79 3.79 5.36
C MET A 77 4.23 3.77 4.84
N HIS A 78 5.01 4.80 5.09
CA HIS A 78 6.30 5.07 4.44
C HIS A 78 7.42 4.05 4.79
N LEU A 79 7.08 2.80 5.13
CA LEU A 79 7.96 1.71 5.59
C LEU A 79 9.01 1.26 4.58
N LYS A 80 8.83 1.56 3.29
CA LYS A 80 9.87 1.33 2.27
C LYS A 80 10.97 2.41 2.30
N GLN A 81 10.66 3.61 2.80
CA GLN A 81 11.58 4.72 2.98
C GLN A 81 12.07 4.87 4.43
N ASP A 82 11.38 4.23 5.37
CA ASP A 82 11.69 4.24 6.80
C ASP A 82 12.54 3.04 7.25
N LYS A 83 13.12 3.17 8.45
CA LYS A 83 13.93 2.12 9.08
C LYS A 83 13.08 0.86 9.35
N PRO A 84 13.66 -0.36 9.22
CA PRO A 84 12.94 -1.63 9.41
C PRO A 84 12.25 -1.78 10.79
N VAL A 85 12.66 -0.98 11.78
CA VAL A 85 12.08 -0.92 13.12
C VAL A 85 10.62 -0.45 13.11
N LEU A 86 10.26 0.50 12.23
CA LEU A 86 8.87 0.98 12.13
C LEU A 86 7.98 -0.07 11.45
N GLN A 87 8.53 -0.82 10.49
CA GLN A 87 7.83 -1.92 9.84
C GLN A 87 7.55 -3.06 10.84
N GLN A 88 8.55 -3.43 11.64
CA GLN A 88 8.41 -4.45 12.68
C GLN A 88 7.36 -4.06 13.74
N SER A 89 7.27 -2.78 14.12
CA SER A 89 6.29 -2.32 15.11
C SER A 89 4.84 -2.48 14.63
N PHE A 90 4.59 -2.21 13.34
CA PHE A 90 3.27 -2.43 12.74
C PHE A 90 2.90 -3.93 12.72
N PHE A 91 3.81 -4.79 12.27
CA PHE A 91 3.58 -6.24 12.29
C PHE A 91 3.45 -6.80 13.71
N ALA A 92 4.19 -6.27 14.68
CA ALA A 92 4.04 -6.61 16.09
C ALA A 92 2.65 -6.25 16.61
N GLY A 93 2.10 -5.10 16.21
CA GLY A 93 0.72 -4.70 16.52
C GLY A 93 -0.32 -5.66 15.94
N VAL A 94 -0.17 -6.06 14.67
CA VAL A 94 -1.06 -7.05 14.02
C VAL A 94 -0.98 -8.42 14.72
N LEU A 95 0.24 -8.87 15.03
CA LEU A 95 0.48 -10.12 15.75
C LEU A 95 -0.13 -10.08 17.16
N LEU A 96 0.09 -8.98 17.89
CA LEU A 96 -0.46 -8.78 19.23
C LEU A 96 -1.99 -8.74 19.20
N ALA A 97 -2.60 -8.01 18.26
CA ALA A 97 -4.05 -7.96 18.10
C ALA A 97 -4.62 -9.36 17.82
N THR A 98 -3.97 -10.12 16.94
CA THR A 98 -4.36 -11.51 16.63
C THR A 98 -4.24 -12.40 17.86
N ALA A 99 -3.15 -12.29 18.62
CA ALA A 99 -2.94 -13.05 19.85
C ALA A 99 -4.01 -12.73 20.91
N VAL A 100 -4.29 -11.44 21.15
CA VAL A 100 -5.32 -11.00 22.11
C VAL A 100 -6.70 -11.51 21.68
N TYR A 101 -7.02 -11.45 20.39
CA TYR A 101 -8.27 -11.98 19.86
C TYR A 101 -8.43 -13.48 20.11
N VAL A 102 -7.38 -14.28 19.84
CA VAL A 102 -7.39 -15.72 20.12
C VAL A 102 -7.55 -16.01 21.61
N VAL A 103 -6.82 -15.28 22.46
CA VAL A 103 -6.94 -15.41 23.92
C VAL A 103 -8.36 -15.07 24.39
N ALA A 104 -8.98 -14.03 23.84
CA ALA A 104 -10.36 -13.68 24.15
C ALA A 104 -11.34 -14.79 23.75
N LEU A 105 -11.19 -15.39 22.56
CA LEU A 105 -12.04 -16.51 22.12
C LEU A 105 -11.92 -17.73 23.03
N LEU A 106 -10.71 -18.02 23.52
CA LEU A 106 -10.47 -19.09 24.50
C LEU A 106 -11.08 -18.76 25.86
N ALA A 107 -10.94 -17.51 26.33
CA ALA A 107 -11.50 -17.05 27.60
C ALA A 107 -13.04 -17.10 27.61
N PHE A 108 -13.68 -16.83 26.48
CA PHE A 108 -15.14 -16.94 26.33
C PHE A 108 -15.64 -18.37 26.05
N ASN A 109 -14.76 -19.38 26.09
CA ASN A 109 -15.11 -20.79 25.87
C ASN A 109 -15.93 -21.03 24.58
N VAL A 110 -15.66 -20.27 23.51
CA VAL A 110 -16.40 -20.41 22.23
C VAL A 110 -16.23 -21.80 21.60
N PHE A 111 -15.20 -22.55 22.03
CA PHE A 111 -14.87 -23.89 21.54
C PHE A 111 -15.24 -25.03 22.50
N GLY A 112 -15.94 -24.76 23.61
CA GLY A 112 -16.36 -25.78 24.58
C GLY A 112 -17.86 -25.84 24.75
#